data_AF-A0A8I2K3P0-F1
#
_entry.id   AF-A0A8I2K3P0-F1
#
_cell.length_a   1.000
_cell.length_b   1.000
_cell.length_c   1.000
_cell.angle_alpha   90.00
_cell.angle_beta   90.00
_cell.angle_gamma   90.00
#
_symmetry.space_group_name_H-M   'P 1'
#
loop_
_entity.id
_entity.type
_entity.pdbx_description
1 polymer ?
#
loop_
_entity_poly.entity_id
_entity_poly.type
_entity_poly.pdbx_seq_one_letter_code
_entity_poly.pdbx_strand_id
1 'polypeptide(L)'
;MRIFSPVTFFSLEYGRPKVRGREIWGGLVPYEKIWRTGADEATTIAVSKDVNVEGEKLAAGTYSLFTIPGKTEWTIIFNKVAKQWGAYRYDKAQDALRVNVKPEAAEHVEEMTFQIEGNKVVLRWEKLSVPFVISAVK
;
A
#
# COMPACT_ATOMS: atom_id res chain seq x y z
N MET A 1 13.54 3.57 2.04
CA MET A 1 13.76 4.83 1.28
C MET A 1 12.73 5.82 1.80
N ARG A 2 13.13 7.00 2.30
CA ARG A 2 12.20 8.00 2.86
C ARG A 2 11.90 9.05 1.78
N ILE A 3 10.63 9.40 1.59
CA ILE A 3 10.16 10.40 0.62
C ILE A 3 9.53 11.54 1.45
N PHE A 4 9.69 12.81 1.07
CA PHE A 4 9.23 13.96 1.89
C PHE A 4 8.36 14.93 1.07
N SER A 5 7.33 15.53 1.69
CA SER A 5 6.44 16.57 1.14
C SER A 5 6.28 17.74 2.15
N PRO A 6 6.23 19.02 1.72
CA PRO A 6 6.57 20.18 2.56
C PRO A 6 5.53 20.66 3.62
N VAL A 7 4.35 20.06 3.76
CA VAL A 7 3.34 20.48 4.76
C VAL A 7 2.69 19.32 5.54
N THR A 8 2.69 18.12 4.93
CA THR A 8 2.33 16.85 5.54
C THR A 8 3.43 15.85 5.21
N PHE A 9 4.02 15.25 6.24
CA PHE A 9 5.06 14.25 6.07
C PHE A 9 4.44 12.87 5.91
N PHE A 10 4.86 12.17 4.86
CA PHE A 10 4.52 10.78 4.59
C PHE A 10 5.81 9.98 4.52
N SER A 11 5.95 8.93 5.32
CA SER A 11 7.08 8.00 5.21
C SER A 11 6.57 6.63 4.83
N LEU A 12 7.24 5.97 3.88
CA LEU A 12 6.99 4.56 3.56
C LEU A 12 8.24 3.74 3.79
N GLU A 13 8.10 2.66 4.55
CA GLU A 13 9.11 1.62 4.73
C GLU A 13 8.57 0.31 4.16
N TYR A 14 9.23 -0.23 3.14
CA TYR A 14 8.72 -1.38 2.40
C TYR A 14 9.87 -2.26 1.91
N GLY A 15 9.60 -3.57 1.85
CA GLY A 15 10.47 -4.53 1.17
C GLY A 15 10.22 -4.51 -0.34
N ARG A 16 11.25 -4.81 -1.14
CA ARG A 16 11.19 -4.75 -2.62
C ARG A 16 11.31 -6.14 -3.23
N PRO A 17 10.25 -6.97 -3.23
CA PRO A 17 10.32 -8.28 -3.86
C PRO A 17 10.56 -8.16 -5.37
N LYS A 18 11.30 -9.12 -5.94
CA LYS A 18 11.60 -9.22 -7.37
C LYS A 18 10.62 -10.14 -8.09
N VAL A 19 10.34 -9.93 -9.38
CA VAL A 19 9.48 -10.85 -10.14
C VAL A 19 10.16 -12.21 -10.32
N ARG A 20 11.42 -12.22 -10.79
CA ARG A 20 12.24 -13.42 -11.04
C ARG A 20 11.56 -14.48 -11.91
N GLY A 21 10.83 -14.05 -12.94
CA GLY A 21 10.12 -14.94 -13.86
C GLY A 21 8.95 -15.71 -13.25
N ARG A 22 8.48 -15.32 -12.05
CA ARG A 22 7.33 -15.92 -11.38
C ARG A 22 6.03 -15.25 -11.81
N GLU A 23 4.95 -16.01 -11.79
CA GLU A 23 3.60 -15.44 -11.85
C GLU A 23 3.29 -14.71 -10.53
N ILE A 24 3.15 -13.38 -10.61
CA ILE A 24 2.95 -12.54 -9.42
C ILE A 24 1.49 -12.52 -9.05
N TRP A 25 0.62 -12.00 -9.91
CA TRP A 25 -0.79 -11.79 -9.60
C TRP A 25 -1.61 -13.04 -9.88
N GLY A 26 -2.27 -13.59 -8.86
CA GLY A 26 -2.94 -14.90 -8.92
C GLY A 26 -2.03 -16.09 -8.61
N GLY A 27 -0.70 -15.90 -8.68
CA GLY A 27 0.32 -16.86 -8.27
C GLY A 27 0.90 -16.53 -6.89
N LEU A 28 2.06 -15.88 -6.87
CA LEU A 28 2.76 -15.49 -5.63
C LEU A 28 1.90 -14.61 -4.71
N VAL A 29 1.12 -13.71 -5.30
CA VAL A 29 0.14 -12.85 -4.66
C VAL A 29 -1.24 -13.32 -5.11
N PRO A 30 -1.92 -14.17 -4.31
CA PRO A 30 -3.24 -14.68 -4.67
C PRO A 30 -4.29 -13.59 -4.62
N TYR A 31 -5.23 -13.60 -5.58
CA TYR A 31 -6.38 -12.71 -5.56
C TYR A 31 -7.34 -13.04 -4.41
N GLU A 32 -8.13 -12.05 -4.00
CA GLU A 32 -9.17 -12.12 -2.96
C GLU A 32 -8.63 -12.56 -1.59
N LYS A 33 -7.31 -12.46 -1.39
CA LYS A 33 -6.63 -12.81 -0.14
C LYS A 33 -5.82 -11.64 0.35
N ILE A 34 -5.71 -11.54 1.67
CA ILE A 34 -4.91 -10.49 2.27
C ILE A 34 -3.43 -10.70 1.98
N TRP A 35 -2.78 -9.62 1.57
CA TRP A 35 -1.37 -9.56 1.28
C TRP A 35 -0.73 -8.41 2.05
N ARG A 36 0.46 -8.65 2.58
CA ARG A 36 1.28 -7.69 3.34
C ARG A 36 1.85 -6.54 2.50
N THR A 37 1.62 -6.55 1.18
CA THR A 37 2.11 -5.52 0.26
C THR A 37 3.63 -5.30 0.39
N GLY A 38 4.42 -6.38 0.43
CA GLY A 38 5.85 -6.35 0.76
C GLY A 38 6.55 -7.69 0.56
N ALA A 39 7.88 -7.71 0.77
CA ALA A 39 8.72 -8.91 0.63
C ALA A 39 8.66 -9.82 1.87
N ASP A 40 8.66 -9.27 3.08
CA ASP A 40 8.75 -10.02 4.34
C ASP A 40 7.92 -9.35 5.45
N GLU A 41 8.26 -8.10 5.76
CA GLU A 41 7.45 -7.23 6.61
C GLU A 41 6.32 -6.57 5.81
N ALA A 42 5.22 -6.27 6.51
CA ALA A 42 4.19 -5.42 5.95
C ALA A 42 4.76 -4.01 5.69
N THR A 43 4.37 -3.42 4.56
CA THR A 43 4.77 -2.03 4.27
C THR A 43 4.25 -1.12 5.37
N THR A 44 5.12 -0.31 5.97
CA THR A 44 4.75 0.65 7.01
C THR A 44 4.58 2.04 6.38
N ILE A 45 3.45 2.69 6.66
CA ILE A 45 3.18 4.06 6.24
C ILE A 45 2.94 4.94 7.46
N ALA A 46 3.69 6.04 7.57
CA ALA A 46 3.52 7.04 8.61
C ALA A 46 2.99 8.33 8.01
N VAL A 47 1.98 8.92 8.65
CA VAL A 47 1.36 10.18 8.27
C VAL A 47 1.40 11.14 9.47
N SER A 48 1.97 12.33 9.28
CA SER A 48 2.18 13.29 10.38
C SER A 48 0.94 14.08 10.80
N LYS A 49 -0.11 14.09 9.99
CA LYS A 49 -1.35 14.87 10.20
C LYS A 49 -2.55 14.05 9.72
N ASP A 50 -3.75 14.43 10.14
CA ASP A 50 -4.96 13.87 9.56
C ASP A 50 -4.98 14.13 8.04
N VAL A 51 -5.33 13.12 7.27
CA VAL A 51 -5.40 13.14 5.80
C VAL A 51 -6.68 12.48 5.32
N ASN A 52 -7.02 12.70 4.06
CA ASN A 52 -8.01 11.90 3.36
C ASN A 52 -7.29 10.97 2.39
N VAL A 53 -7.56 9.67 2.50
CA VAL A 53 -7.12 8.65 1.54
C VAL A 53 -8.32 8.25 0.70
N GLU A 54 -8.26 8.43 -0.62
CA GLU A 54 -9.42 8.21 -1.51
C GLU A 54 -10.70 8.92 -1.04
N GLY A 55 -10.56 10.09 -0.42
CA GLY A 55 -11.68 10.87 0.13
C GLY A 55 -12.12 10.47 1.55
N GLU A 56 -11.62 9.36 2.08
CA GLU A 56 -11.94 8.87 3.43
C GLU A 56 -10.92 9.34 4.47
N LYS A 57 -11.40 9.75 5.65
CA LYS A 57 -10.53 10.32 6.68
C LYS A 57 -9.65 9.25 7.32
N LEU A 58 -8.35 9.52 7.39
CA LEU A 58 -7.36 8.78 8.16
C LEU A 58 -6.69 9.72 9.16
N ALA A 59 -6.69 9.33 10.44
CA ALA A 59 -6.01 10.12 11.47
C ALA A 59 -4.48 10.12 11.27
N ALA A 60 -3.80 11.12 11.84
CA ALA A 60 -2.35 11.07 11.96
C ALA A 60 -1.91 9.80 12.70
N GLY A 61 -0.88 9.11 12.21
CA GLY A 61 -0.45 7.86 12.79
C GLY A 61 0.55 7.09 11.94
N THR A 62 0.99 5.96 12.47
CA THR A 62 1.79 4.98 11.73
C THR A 62 0.98 3.69 11.60
N TYR A 63 0.90 3.17 10.38
CA TYR A 63 0.06 2.06 9.99
C TYR A 63 0.88 1.02 9.24
N SER A 64 0.47 -0.25 9.34
CA SER A 64 0.86 -1.26 8.37
C SER A 64 -0.12 -1.25 7.20
N LEU A 65 0.40 -1.50 6.01
CA LEU A 65 -0.33 -1.47 4.76
C LEU A 65 -0.57 -2.90 4.30
N PHE A 66 -1.82 -3.32 4.37
CA PHE A 66 -2.29 -4.56 3.77
C PHE A 66 -3.09 -4.26 2.51
N THR A 67 -3.14 -5.22 1.61
CA THR A 67 -3.96 -5.14 0.40
C THR A 67 -4.73 -6.44 0.22
N ILE A 68 -5.91 -6.34 -0.38
CA ILE A 68 -6.64 -7.48 -0.93
C ILE A 68 -6.68 -7.27 -2.44
N PRO A 69 -5.79 -7.92 -3.20
CA PRO A 69 -5.76 -7.79 -4.66
C PRO A 69 -6.98 -8.46 -5.28
N GLY A 70 -7.70 -7.75 -6.12
CA GLY A 70 -8.70 -8.32 -7.02
C GLY A 70 -8.30 -8.15 -8.48
N LYS A 71 -9.09 -8.71 -9.40
CA LYS A 71 -8.81 -8.60 -10.84
C LYS A 71 -9.11 -7.20 -11.40
N THR A 72 -10.09 -6.51 -10.82
CA THR A 72 -10.58 -5.21 -11.32
C THR A 72 -10.54 -4.11 -10.27
N GLU A 73 -10.50 -4.48 -9.00
CA GLU A 73 -10.53 -3.58 -7.85
C GLU A 73 -9.66 -4.18 -6.75
N TRP A 74 -8.94 -3.34 -6.02
CA TRP A 74 -8.11 -3.72 -4.90
C TRP A 74 -8.59 -2.98 -3.67
N THR A 75 -8.59 -3.64 -2.52
CA THR A 75 -8.77 -2.95 -1.24
C THR A 75 -7.41 -2.67 -0.63
N ILE A 76 -7.11 -1.40 -0.35
CA ILE A 76 -5.99 -0.98 0.47
C ILE A 76 -6.47 -0.83 1.91
N ILE A 77 -5.69 -1.36 2.85
CA ILE A 77 -6.03 -1.43 4.26
C ILE A 77 -4.91 -0.80 5.08
N PHE A 78 -5.27 0.19 5.89
CA PHE A 78 -4.40 0.81 6.88
C PHE A 78 -4.71 0.19 8.24
N ASN A 79 -3.79 -0.59 8.77
CA ASN A 79 -3.96 -1.29 10.04
C ASN A 79 -3.12 -0.64 11.14
N LYS A 80 -3.71 -0.47 12.34
CA LYS A 80 -3.13 0.27 13.47
C LYS A 80 -1.88 -0.41 14.06
N VAL A 81 -1.65 -1.69 13.78
CA VAL A 81 -0.44 -2.39 14.22
C VAL A 81 0.68 -2.12 13.23
N ALA A 82 1.46 -1.06 13.46
CA ALA A 82 2.43 -0.52 12.51
C ALA A 82 3.49 -1.52 12.01
N LYS A 83 4.05 -2.35 12.88
CA LYS A 83 5.12 -3.31 12.53
C LYS A 83 4.62 -4.73 12.64
N GLN A 84 4.31 -5.34 11.49
CA GLN A 84 3.90 -6.74 11.41
C GLN A 84 4.79 -7.51 10.44
N TRP A 85 5.29 -8.65 10.91
CA TRP A 85 5.97 -9.62 10.06
C TRP A 85 4.93 -10.53 9.40
N GLY A 86 4.88 -10.53 8.07
CA GLY A 86 3.84 -11.25 7.32
C GLY A 86 2.43 -10.70 7.52
N ALA A 87 1.43 -11.52 7.13
CA ALA A 87 0.00 -11.25 7.37
C ALA A 87 -0.63 -12.19 8.42
N TYR A 88 0.18 -13.03 9.08
CA TYR A 88 -0.29 -14.08 10.00
C TYR A 88 -0.99 -13.53 11.26
N ARG A 89 -0.64 -12.30 11.65
CA ARG A 89 -1.22 -11.60 12.81
C ARG A 89 -2.18 -10.50 12.39
N TYR A 90 -2.66 -10.56 11.15
CA TYR A 90 -3.66 -9.62 10.66
C TYR A 90 -4.94 -9.78 11.48
N ASP A 91 -5.41 -8.67 12.03
CA ASP A 91 -6.68 -8.59 12.74
C ASP A 91 -7.50 -7.43 12.15
N LYS A 92 -8.67 -7.77 11.59
CA LYS A 92 -9.60 -6.82 10.99
C LYS A 92 -10.09 -5.78 12.01
N ALA A 93 -10.14 -6.10 13.30
CA ALA A 93 -10.52 -5.13 14.34
C ALA A 93 -9.49 -3.99 14.49
N GLN A 94 -8.27 -4.19 13.99
CA GLN A 94 -7.20 -3.18 14.00
C GLN A 94 -7.20 -2.31 12.73
N ASP A 95 -8.10 -2.52 11.78
CA ASP A 95 -8.19 -1.68 10.59
C ASP A 95 -8.64 -0.26 10.99
N ALA A 96 -7.82 0.73 10.64
CA ALA A 96 -8.16 2.15 10.76
C ALA A 96 -8.95 2.62 9.54
N LEU A 97 -8.61 2.10 8.36
CA LEU A 97 -9.25 2.50 7.11
C LEU A 97 -9.14 1.37 6.08
N ARG A 98 -10.17 1.25 5.25
CA ARG A 98 -10.17 0.46 4.02
C ARG A 98 -10.66 1.33 2.88
N VAL A 99 -9.92 1.35 1.78
CA VAL A 99 -10.29 2.09 0.57
C VAL A 99 -10.17 1.18 -0.63
N ASN A 100 -11.09 1.34 -1.58
CA ASN A 100 -11.03 0.62 -2.83
C ASN A 100 -10.35 1.47 -3.90
N VAL A 101 -9.47 0.85 -4.66
CA VAL A 101 -8.71 1.49 -5.73
C VAL A 101 -8.69 0.59 -6.95
N LYS A 102 -8.46 1.20 -8.11
CA LYS A 102 -8.40 0.46 -9.37
C LYS A 102 -6.94 0.20 -9.75
N PRO A 103 -6.51 -1.06 -9.93
CA PRO A 103 -5.22 -1.35 -10.55
C PRO A 103 -5.25 -0.94 -12.03
N GLU A 104 -4.12 -0.47 -12.52
CA GLU A 104 -3.90 -0.04 -13.89
C GLU A 104 -2.81 -0.88 -14.53
N ALA A 105 -2.91 -1.13 -15.83
CA ALA A 105 -1.83 -1.75 -16.59
C ALA A 105 -0.64 -0.78 -16.68
N ALA A 106 0.56 -1.30 -16.48
CA ALA A 106 1.80 -0.54 -16.52
C ALA A 106 2.91 -1.33 -17.23
N GLU A 107 3.99 -0.62 -17.58
CA GLU A 107 5.23 -1.25 -18.05
C GLU A 107 5.81 -2.20 -17.00
N HIS A 108 6.53 -3.23 -17.45
CA HIS A 108 7.10 -4.23 -16.56
C HIS A 108 8.13 -3.63 -15.60
N VAL A 109 7.90 -3.81 -14.30
CA VAL A 109 8.82 -3.43 -13.23
C VAL A 109 9.29 -4.68 -12.48
N GLU A 110 10.59 -4.96 -12.58
CA GLU A 110 11.19 -6.17 -11.97
C GLU A 110 11.17 -6.16 -10.43
N GLU A 111 11.34 -4.98 -9.81
CA GLU A 111 11.36 -4.81 -8.36
C GLU A 111 10.19 -3.96 -7.90
N MET A 112 9.42 -4.45 -6.93
CA MET A 112 8.30 -3.69 -6.37
C MET A 112 8.79 -2.34 -5.84
N THR A 113 8.12 -1.26 -6.25
CA THR A 113 8.43 0.11 -5.82
C THR A 113 7.18 0.83 -5.36
N PHE A 114 7.36 1.72 -4.38
CA PHE A 114 6.41 2.78 -4.07
C PHE A 114 7.04 4.12 -4.45
N GLN A 115 6.25 4.94 -5.15
CA GLN A 115 6.61 6.28 -5.58
C GLN A 115 5.51 7.27 -5.17
N ILE A 116 5.90 8.51 -4.87
CA ILE A 116 4.96 9.60 -4.60
C ILE A 116 4.91 10.50 -5.83
N GLU A 117 3.73 10.67 -6.40
CA GLU A 117 3.48 11.46 -7.60
C GLU A 117 2.43 12.53 -7.28
N GLY A 118 2.91 13.73 -6.92
CA GLY A 118 2.04 14.79 -6.42
C GLY A 118 1.38 14.38 -5.10
N ASN A 119 0.07 14.16 -5.13
CA ASN A 119 -0.73 13.70 -4.00
C ASN A 119 -1.06 12.20 -4.07
N LYS A 120 -0.48 11.45 -5.01
CA LYS A 120 -0.68 10.01 -5.15
C LYS A 120 0.49 9.22 -4.57
N VAL A 121 0.19 8.12 -3.92
CA VAL A 121 1.15 7.05 -3.67
C VAL A 121 0.87 5.95 -4.69
N VAL A 122 1.90 5.54 -5.41
CA VAL A 122 1.78 4.56 -6.50
C VAL A 122 2.65 3.37 -6.20
N LEU A 123 2.02 2.21 -6.02
CA LEU A 123 2.69 0.90 -6.02
C LEU A 123 2.90 0.48 -7.48
N ARG A 124 4.12 0.11 -7.87
CA ARG A 124 4.43 -0.47 -9.19
C ARG A 124 5.18 -1.79 -9.03
N TRP A 125 4.69 -2.85 -9.67
CA TRP A 125 5.37 -4.15 -9.70
C TRP A 125 4.82 -5.05 -10.80
N GLU A 126 5.71 -5.78 -11.48
CA GLU A 126 5.37 -6.52 -12.69
C GLU A 126 4.69 -5.56 -13.67
N LYS A 127 3.53 -5.87 -14.24
CA LYS A 127 2.82 -5.06 -15.23
C LYS A 127 1.62 -4.32 -14.62
N LEU A 128 1.61 -4.12 -13.30
CA LEU A 128 0.55 -3.38 -12.62
C LEU A 128 1.11 -2.15 -11.90
N SER A 129 0.32 -1.08 -11.96
CA SER A 129 0.40 0.07 -11.06
C SER A 129 -0.88 0.21 -10.26
N VAL A 130 -0.77 0.51 -8.97
CA VAL A 130 -1.90 0.71 -8.06
C VAL A 130 -1.75 2.09 -7.42
N PRO A 131 -2.29 3.14 -8.05
CA PRO A 131 -2.26 4.49 -7.50
C PRO A 131 -3.37 4.65 -6.45
N PHE A 132 -3.06 5.41 -5.40
CA PHE A 132 -4.07 5.91 -4.48
C PHE A 132 -3.76 7.34 -4.02
N VAL A 133 -4.79 8.15 -3.86
CA VAL A 133 -4.72 9.57 -3.52
C VAL A 133 -4.65 9.75 -2.01
N ILE A 134 -3.71 10.58 -1.56
CA ILE A 134 -3.67 11.10 -0.20
C ILE A 134 -3.70 12.64 -0.25
N SER A 135 -4.65 13.25 0.44
CA SER A 135 -4.84 14.71 0.47
C SER A 135 -4.95 15.23 1.89
N ALA A 136 -4.68 16.51 2.11
CA ALA A 136 -4.91 17.12 3.42
C ALA A 136 -6.40 17.18 3.75
N VAL A 137 -6.74 17.01 5.03
CA VAL A 137 -8.09 17.36 5.51
C VAL A 137 -8.27 18.87 5.37
N LYS A 138 -9.37 19.30 4.77
CA LYS A 138 -9.74 20.72 4.66
C LYS A 138 -10.24 21.25 5.99
#